data_AF-A0A183H4R2-F1
#
_entry.id   AF-A0A183H4R2-F1
#
_cell.length_a   1.000
_cell.length_b   1.000
_cell.length_c   1.000
_cell.angle_alpha   90.00
_cell.angle_beta   90.00
_cell.angle_gamma   90.00
#
_symmetry.space_group_name_H-M   'P 1'
#
loop_
_entity.id
_entity.type
_entity.pdbx_description
1 polymer ?
#
loop_
_entity_poly.entity_id
_entity_poly.type
_entity_poly.pdbx_seq_one_letter_code
_entity_poly.pdbx_strand_id
1 'polypeptide(L)'
;MESTNDCCNNKENESSKYVNSSSNNGCALREASNVILLVSDSSETGKYILTLWYLEHINSTIALEASDKDENGIRVVKIIAQDGDEIHDDEQLLVTNNTLVSYVVQSYRFVFIIDISPSTFTVDGTASCVPHSKLMNRLRQCLEGLLVEGNFLPANKFSPQLFITICFYSPFIAFDEDRVNNWKLLFSKLKKK
;
A
#
# COMPACT_ATOMS: atom_id res chain seq x y z
N MET A 1 75.91 19.61 -5.82
CA MET A 1 74.72 19.51 -6.69
C MET A 1 73.90 18.36 -6.15
N GLU A 2 72.59 18.60 -5.95
CA GLU A 2 71.49 17.67 -5.66
C GLU A 2 71.57 16.87 -4.34
N SER A 3 70.69 17.07 -3.34
CA SER A 3 69.22 16.87 -3.27
C SER A 3 68.82 15.41 -3.49
N THR A 4 67.87 14.75 -2.83
CA THR A 4 66.86 15.03 -1.79
C THR A 4 66.16 13.67 -1.60
N ASN A 5 65.70 13.38 -0.36
CA ASN A 5 64.49 12.65 0.03
C ASN A 5 64.21 11.23 -0.58
N ASP A 6 63.51 10.28 0.04
CA ASP A 6 62.28 10.34 0.83
C ASP A 6 62.25 9.17 1.83
N CYS A 7 61.78 9.46 3.05
CA CYS A 7 61.47 8.50 4.10
C CYS A 7 59.93 8.42 4.21
N CYS A 8 59.41 7.20 4.32
CA CYS A 8 57.99 6.87 4.36
C CYS A 8 57.22 7.65 5.44
N ASN A 9 56.16 8.37 5.02
CA ASN A 9 55.12 8.88 5.91
C ASN A 9 53.77 8.30 5.50
N ASN A 10 53.17 7.52 6.39
CA ASN A 10 51.78 7.10 6.33
C ASN A 10 50.89 8.34 6.52
N LYS A 11 50.11 8.68 5.50
CA LYS A 11 48.98 9.62 5.61
C LYS A 11 47.71 8.81 5.90
N GLU A 12 47.36 8.71 7.18
CA GLU A 12 45.97 8.62 7.59
C GLU A 12 45.56 10.02 8.03
N ASN A 13 44.73 10.68 7.22
CA ASN A 13 43.88 11.81 7.61
C ASN A 13 43.16 12.32 6.36
N GLU A 14 41.91 11.91 6.17
CA GLU A 14 40.94 12.78 5.50
C GLU A 14 39.58 12.60 6.17
N SER A 15 39.32 13.54 7.08
CA SER A 15 38.05 13.77 7.73
C SER A 15 37.05 14.36 6.72
N SER A 16 36.01 13.61 6.36
CA SER A 16 34.82 14.17 5.71
C SER A 16 33.80 14.58 6.78
N LYS A 17 33.86 15.88 7.07
CA LYS A 17 32.88 16.78 7.69
C LYS A 17 31.46 16.20 7.89
N TYR A 18 31.17 15.77 9.11
CA TYR A 18 29.82 15.92 9.68
C TYR A 18 29.65 17.39 10.07
N VAL A 19 28.91 18.16 9.27
CA VAL A 19 28.46 19.50 9.68
C VAL A 19 27.26 19.30 10.60
N ASN A 20 27.54 19.10 11.89
CA ASN A 20 26.59 19.36 12.95
C ASN A 20 26.34 20.87 13.01
N SER A 21 25.25 21.33 12.41
CA SER A 21 24.67 22.62 12.80
C SER A 21 23.84 22.41 14.06
N SER A 22 24.52 22.41 15.21
CA SER A 22 23.86 22.49 16.51
C SER A 22 23.26 23.89 16.69
N SER A 23 22.07 24.11 16.14
CA SER A 23 21.15 25.10 16.65
C SER A 23 20.45 24.49 17.85
N ASN A 24 21.02 24.71 19.03
CA ASN A 24 20.50 24.30 20.31
C ASN A 24 19.21 25.05 20.62
N ASN A 25 18.08 24.58 20.08
CA ASN A 25 16.75 24.80 20.62
C ASN A 25 16.25 23.40 21.00
N GLY A 26 16.04 23.15 22.29
CA GLY A 26 15.44 21.91 22.79
C GLY A 26 13.97 21.83 22.36
N CYS A 27 13.73 21.60 21.08
CA CYS A 27 12.45 21.15 20.57
C CYS A 27 12.62 19.65 20.38
N ALA A 28 12.02 18.85 21.26
CA ALA A 28 11.96 17.41 21.05
C ALA A 28 11.31 17.18 19.68
N LEU A 29 12.07 16.59 18.74
CA LEU A 29 11.53 16.23 17.43
C LEU A 29 10.31 15.34 17.65
N ARG A 30 9.19 15.68 17.03
CA ARG A 30 7.96 14.89 17.16
C ARG A 30 8.16 13.54 16.51
N GLU A 31 7.81 12.47 17.24
CA GLU A 31 7.88 11.11 16.72
C GLU A 31 6.67 10.79 15.84
N ALA A 32 6.89 10.03 14.79
CA ALA A 32 5.81 9.47 13.98
C ALA A 32 5.23 8.22 14.67
N SER A 33 3.91 8.18 14.87
CA SER A 33 3.20 6.94 15.24
C SER A 33 2.97 6.04 14.03
N ASN A 34 2.56 6.61 12.90
CA ASN A 34 2.26 5.87 11.69
C ASN A 34 2.79 6.58 10.46
N VAL A 35 3.32 5.80 9.53
CA VAL A 35 3.73 6.27 8.21
C VAL A 35 3.06 5.38 7.17
N ILE A 36 2.38 5.99 6.20
CA ILE A 36 1.72 5.29 5.11
C ILE A 36 2.45 5.60 3.80
N LEU A 37 2.95 4.54 3.19
CA LEU A 37 3.72 4.57 1.95
C LEU A 37 2.86 4.15 0.75
N LEU A 38 3.06 4.78 -0.40
CA LEU A 38 2.55 4.34 -1.70
C LEU A 38 3.66 3.62 -2.44
N VAL A 39 3.42 2.36 -2.79
CA VAL A 39 4.38 1.54 -3.53
C VAL A 39 3.90 1.40 -4.98
N SER A 40 4.78 1.73 -5.92
CA SER A 40 4.45 1.86 -7.35
C SER A 40 4.13 0.55 -8.05
N ASP A 41 4.58 -0.60 -7.55
CA ASP A 41 4.21 -1.91 -8.10
C ASP A 41 4.37 -3.02 -7.05
N SER A 42 3.39 -3.92 -6.97
CA SER A 42 3.31 -4.93 -5.90
C SER A 42 3.85 -6.30 -6.34
N SER A 43 4.96 -6.33 -7.09
CA SER A 43 5.69 -7.58 -7.30
C SER A 43 6.21 -8.11 -5.95
N GLU A 44 6.68 -9.36 -5.89
CA GLU A 44 7.26 -9.98 -4.68
C GLU A 44 8.33 -9.10 -3.99
N THR A 45 8.91 -8.16 -4.75
CA THR A 45 9.84 -7.11 -4.32
C THR A 45 9.24 -6.10 -3.33
N GLY A 46 7.92 -5.96 -3.26
CA GLY A 46 7.24 -4.94 -2.44
C GLY A 46 7.53 -5.08 -0.94
N LYS A 47 7.58 -6.31 -0.41
CA LYS A 47 7.92 -6.51 1.02
C LYS A 47 9.37 -6.14 1.33
N TYR A 48 10.29 -6.48 0.43
CA TYR A 48 11.71 -6.17 0.59
C TYR A 48 11.95 -4.66 0.54
N ILE A 49 11.34 -3.98 -0.44
CA ILE A 49 11.43 -2.53 -0.61
C ILE A 49 10.93 -1.78 0.62
N LEU A 50 9.85 -2.24 1.27
CA LEU A 50 9.36 -1.65 2.52
C LEU A 50 10.34 -1.80 3.68
N THR A 51 10.93 -2.99 3.82
CA THR A 51 11.93 -3.25 4.86
C THR A 51 13.17 -2.39 4.64
N LEU A 52 13.67 -2.30 3.41
CA LEU A 52 14.80 -1.43 3.07
C LEU A 52 14.51 0.02 3.43
N TRP A 53 13.36 0.53 2.99
CA TRP A 53 12.96 1.90 3.29
C TRP A 53 12.93 2.14 4.80
N TYR A 54 12.35 1.22 5.58
CA TYR A 54 12.33 1.36 7.04
C TYR A 54 13.75 1.38 7.64
N LEU A 55 14.66 0.52 7.17
CA LEU A 55 16.03 0.46 7.67
C LEU A 55 16.85 1.71 7.29
N GLU A 56 16.59 2.30 6.12
CA GLU A 56 17.22 3.56 5.68
C GLU A 56 16.72 4.77 6.48
N HIS A 57 15.48 4.71 6.99
CA HIS A 57 14.82 5.84 7.65
C HIS A 57 14.70 5.70 9.17
N ILE A 58 15.04 4.55 9.77
CA ILE A 58 14.99 4.40 11.22
C ILE A 58 15.97 5.35 11.91
N ASN A 59 15.48 6.08 12.93
CA ASN A 59 16.18 7.16 13.62
C ASN A 59 16.53 8.36 12.73
N SER A 60 15.86 8.51 11.58
CA SER A 60 15.96 9.66 10.69
C SER A 60 14.63 10.42 10.66
N THR A 61 14.69 11.69 10.24
CA THR A 61 13.48 12.50 10.03
C THR A 61 12.93 12.35 8.62
N ILE A 62 11.62 12.32 8.50
CA ILE A 62 10.89 12.29 7.22
C ILE A 62 9.88 13.43 7.18
N ALA A 63 9.62 13.97 5.98
CA ALA A 63 8.55 14.92 5.72
C ALA A 63 7.54 14.32 4.74
N LEU A 64 6.40 14.99 4.56
CA LEU A 64 5.45 14.58 3.55
C LEU A 64 5.98 14.98 2.16
N GLU A 65 6.46 14.00 1.40
CA GLU A 65 7.00 14.18 0.05
C GLU A 65 5.96 14.80 -0.91
N ALA A 66 6.15 16.09 -1.22
CA ALA A 66 5.26 16.86 -2.08
C ALA A 66 5.32 16.40 -3.54
N SER A 67 6.45 15.85 -4.04
CA SER A 67 6.58 15.70 -5.51
C SER A 67 7.36 14.51 -6.08
N ASP A 68 8.28 13.81 -5.42
CA ASP A 68 9.05 12.78 -6.15
C ASP A 68 8.96 11.39 -5.55
N LYS A 69 8.89 10.40 -6.46
CA LYS A 69 9.04 9.01 -6.11
C LYS A 69 10.51 8.80 -5.76
N ASP A 70 10.79 8.11 -4.67
CA ASP A 70 12.13 7.57 -4.43
C ASP A 70 12.55 6.73 -5.64
N GLU A 71 13.86 6.58 -5.87
CA GLU A 71 14.43 5.71 -6.90
C GLU A 71 13.83 4.29 -6.85
N ASN A 72 13.41 3.85 -5.66
CA ASN A 72 12.79 2.56 -5.37
C ASN A 72 11.27 2.51 -5.60
N GLY A 73 10.66 3.59 -6.09
CA GLY A 73 9.23 3.67 -6.39
C GLY A 73 8.30 3.77 -5.17
N ILE A 74 8.84 4.19 -4.02
CA ILE A 74 8.08 4.48 -2.79
C ILE A 74 7.79 5.98 -2.72
N ARG A 75 6.64 6.33 -2.14
CA ARG A 75 6.30 7.71 -1.79
C ARG A 75 5.61 7.76 -0.43
N VAL A 76 5.96 8.71 0.43
CA VAL A 76 5.23 8.97 1.68
C VAL A 76 3.91 9.70 1.37
N VAL A 77 2.78 9.14 1.81
CA VAL A 77 1.43 9.66 1.49
C VAL A 77 0.75 10.25 2.70
N LYS A 78 1.06 9.72 3.89
CA LYS A 78 0.52 10.18 5.16
C LYS A 78 1.50 9.88 6.27
N ILE A 79 1.67 10.84 7.16
CA ILE A 79 2.35 10.66 8.43
C ILE A 79 1.31 10.97 9.51
N ILE A 80 1.39 10.28 10.64
CA ILE A 80 0.60 10.54 11.84
C ILE A 80 1.59 10.68 12.99
N ALA A 81 1.49 11.77 13.75
CA ALA A 81 2.36 12.03 14.89
C ALA A 81 1.97 11.14 16.07
N GLN A 82 2.88 10.97 17.03
CA GLN A 82 2.63 10.17 18.23
C GLN A 82 1.69 10.85 19.23
N ASP A 83 1.72 12.18 19.29
CA ASP A 83 0.81 12.99 20.10
C ASP A 83 -0.60 13.11 19.50
N GLY A 84 -0.77 12.73 18.22
CA GLY A 84 -2.06 12.73 17.52
C GLY A 84 -2.47 14.09 16.93
N ASP A 85 -1.63 15.12 17.07
CA ASP A 85 -1.90 16.45 16.53
C ASP A 85 -1.70 16.50 15.01
N GLU A 86 -2.33 17.50 14.37
CA GLU A 86 -2.17 17.72 12.92
C GLU A 86 -0.70 17.98 12.55
N ILE A 87 -0.32 17.53 11.36
CA ILE A 87 1.02 17.68 10.81
C ILE A 87 0.95 18.70 9.68
N HIS A 88 1.87 19.67 9.68
CA HIS A 88 2.02 20.58 8.55
C HIS A 88 2.77 19.89 7.40
N ASP A 89 2.45 20.19 6.14
CA ASP A 89 3.03 19.46 4.99
C ASP A 89 4.58 19.55 4.94
N ASP A 90 5.19 20.60 5.51
CA ASP A 90 6.66 20.79 5.59
C ASP A 90 7.28 20.28 6.91
N GLU A 91 6.47 19.73 7.81
CA GLU A 91 6.95 19.28 9.12
C GLU A 91 7.69 17.94 9.01
N GLN A 92 8.84 17.90 9.67
CA GLN A 92 9.66 16.69 9.76
C GLN A 92 9.37 15.93 11.06
N LEU A 93 9.06 14.64 10.93
CA LEU A 93 8.84 13.74 12.06
C LEU A 93 9.92 12.66 12.12
N LEU A 94 10.31 12.30 13.33
CA LEU A 94 11.29 11.25 13.60
C LEU A 94 10.65 9.86 13.46
N VAL A 95 11.24 9.00 12.64
CA VAL A 95 10.88 7.58 12.58
C VAL A 95 11.65 6.82 13.66
N THR A 96 10.93 6.11 14.52
CA THR A 96 11.52 5.32 15.61
C THR A 96 11.14 3.84 15.47
N ASN A 97 11.66 3.01 16.37
CA ASN A 97 11.27 1.60 16.47
C ASN A 97 9.79 1.39 16.84
N ASN A 98 9.12 2.43 17.33
CA ASN A 98 7.70 2.40 17.68
C ASN A 98 6.79 2.89 16.53
N THR A 99 7.37 3.40 15.44
CA THR A 99 6.62 3.87 14.28
C THR A 99 6.07 2.69 13.48
N LEU A 100 4.75 2.64 13.30
CA LEU A 100 4.10 1.66 12.44
C LEU A 100 4.17 2.11 10.98
N VAL A 101 4.94 1.37 10.17
CA VAL A 101 5.00 1.59 8.73
C VAL A 101 3.97 0.70 8.04
N SER A 102 3.02 1.33 7.36
CA SER A 102 1.99 0.70 6.54
C SER A 102 2.17 1.11 5.08
N TYR A 103 1.58 0.34 4.16
CA TYR A 103 1.67 0.67 2.75
C TYR A 103 0.36 0.41 2.00
N VAL A 104 0.18 1.18 0.94
CA VAL A 104 -0.87 1.03 -0.06
C VAL A 104 -0.23 0.89 -1.45
N VAL A 105 -0.98 0.29 -2.37
CA VAL A 105 -0.52 0.06 -3.74
C VAL A 105 -1.51 0.66 -4.72
N GLN A 106 -1.03 1.07 -5.89
CA GLN A 106 -1.88 1.73 -6.87
C GLN A 106 -2.97 0.82 -7.45
N SER A 107 -2.78 -0.50 -7.44
CA SER A 107 -3.68 -1.46 -8.09
C SER A 107 -4.09 -2.60 -7.16
N TYR A 108 -5.40 -2.77 -6.97
CA TYR A 108 -5.98 -3.89 -6.22
C TYR A 108 -6.77 -4.81 -7.14
N ARG A 109 -6.58 -6.12 -6.99
CA ARG A 109 -7.30 -7.13 -7.77
C ARG A 109 -8.17 -7.97 -6.85
N PHE A 110 -9.49 -7.91 -7.05
CA PHE A 110 -10.47 -8.71 -6.33
C PHE A 110 -11.07 -9.74 -7.28
N VAL A 111 -11.06 -11.01 -6.87
CA VAL A 111 -11.67 -12.10 -7.64
C VAL A 111 -12.74 -12.74 -6.76
N PHE A 112 -13.99 -12.61 -7.18
CA PHE A 112 -15.13 -13.26 -6.55
C PHE A 112 -15.47 -14.51 -7.33
N ILE A 113 -15.46 -15.67 -6.68
CA ILE A 113 -15.93 -16.92 -7.28
C ILE A 113 -17.19 -17.32 -6.53
N ILE A 114 -18.29 -17.40 -7.28
CA ILE A 114 -19.63 -17.49 -6.72
C ILE A 114 -20.30 -18.73 -7.28
N ASP A 115 -20.70 -19.63 -6.38
CA ASP A 115 -21.53 -20.78 -6.71
C ASP A 115 -23.00 -20.34 -6.86
N ILE A 116 -23.58 -20.61 -8.02
CA ILE A 116 -24.99 -20.46 -8.39
C ILE A 116 -25.51 -21.83 -8.91
N SER A 117 -25.17 -22.90 -8.19
CA SER A 117 -25.71 -24.24 -8.41
C SER A 117 -27.20 -24.33 -7.99
N PRO A 118 -27.96 -25.35 -8.44
CA PRO A 118 -29.38 -25.46 -8.18
C PRO A 118 -29.72 -25.48 -6.68
N SER A 119 -28.84 -26.03 -5.84
CA SER A 119 -28.98 -26.04 -4.38
C SER A 119 -28.99 -24.62 -3.78
N THR A 120 -28.40 -23.64 -4.45
CA THR A 120 -28.44 -22.23 -3.98
C THR A 120 -29.81 -21.59 -4.16
N PHE A 121 -30.68 -22.19 -4.99
CA PHE A 121 -32.04 -21.73 -5.24
C PHE A 121 -33.11 -22.41 -4.38
N THR A 122 -32.74 -23.45 -3.63
CA THR A 122 -33.69 -24.12 -2.74
C THR A 122 -33.90 -23.29 -1.47
N VAL A 123 -35.15 -23.14 -1.04
CA VAL A 123 -35.49 -22.50 0.24
C VAL A 123 -35.04 -23.44 1.36
N ASP A 124 -34.16 -22.96 2.23
CA ASP A 124 -33.82 -23.67 3.46
C ASP A 124 -35.05 -23.64 4.38
N GLY A 125 -35.47 -24.79 4.90
CA GLY A 125 -36.68 -24.94 5.73
C GLY A 125 -36.67 -24.08 7.01
N THR A 126 -35.54 -23.47 7.35
CA THR A 126 -35.38 -22.56 8.49
C THR A 126 -35.26 -21.07 8.10
N ALA A 127 -35.10 -20.75 6.82
CA ALA A 127 -34.88 -19.37 6.33
C ALA A 127 -36.06 -18.84 5.52
N SER A 128 -36.42 -17.57 5.71
CA SER A 128 -37.47 -16.90 4.93
C SER A 128 -37.02 -16.45 3.53
N CYS A 129 -35.76 -16.71 3.14
CA CYS A 129 -35.20 -16.30 1.85
C CYS A 129 -34.35 -17.39 1.21
N VAL A 130 -34.33 -17.40 -0.13
CA VAL A 130 -33.47 -18.26 -0.94
C VAL A 130 -31.98 -17.87 -0.71
N PRO A 131 -31.07 -18.83 -0.49
CA PRO A 131 -29.64 -18.57 -0.28
C PRO A 131 -29.01 -17.67 -1.35
N HIS A 132 -29.38 -17.86 -2.64
CA HIS A 132 -28.90 -17.02 -3.74
C HIS A 132 -29.18 -15.52 -3.51
N SER A 133 -30.37 -15.16 -3.02
CA SER A 133 -30.75 -13.75 -2.83
C SER A 133 -29.91 -13.10 -1.73
N LYS A 134 -29.63 -13.85 -0.67
CA LYS A 134 -28.73 -13.41 0.41
C LYS A 134 -27.30 -13.24 -0.10
N LEU A 135 -26.81 -14.17 -0.92
CA LEU A 135 -25.49 -14.12 -1.52
C LEU A 135 -25.31 -12.89 -2.40
N MET A 136 -26.27 -12.61 -3.30
CA MET A 136 -26.23 -11.42 -4.16
C MET A 136 -26.29 -10.13 -3.34
N ASN A 137 -27.12 -10.08 -2.29
CA ASN A 137 -27.17 -8.94 -1.39
C ASN A 137 -25.83 -8.70 -0.66
N ARG A 138 -25.15 -9.77 -0.23
CA ARG A 138 -23.82 -9.66 0.39
C ARG A 138 -22.75 -9.22 -0.60
N LEU A 139 -22.77 -9.74 -1.82
CA LEU A 139 -21.88 -9.30 -2.89
C LEU A 139 -22.07 -7.80 -3.16
N ARG A 140 -23.33 -7.35 -3.30
CA ARG A 140 -23.66 -5.94 -3.48
C ARG A 140 -23.10 -5.08 -2.35
N GLN A 141 -23.36 -5.44 -1.09
CA GLN A 141 -22.85 -4.70 0.07
C GLN A 141 -21.33 -4.66 0.11
N CYS A 142 -20.67 -5.76 -0.28
CA CYS A 142 -19.21 -5.82 -0.38
C CYS A 142 -18.69 -4.86 -1.46
N LEU A 143 -19.28 -4.87 -2.66
CA LEU A 143 -18.90 -3.97 -3.75
C LEU A 143 -19.18 -2.51 -3.39
N GLU A 144 -20.31 -2.21 -2.77
CA GLU A 144 -20.62 -0.87 -2.26
C GLU A 144 -19.54 -0.44 -1.25
N GLY A 145 -19.20 -1.27 -0.27
CA GLY A 145 -18.12 -1.00 0.68
C GLY A 145 -16.75 -0.81 0.04
N LEU A 146 -16.40 -1.58 -0.99
CA LEU A 146 -15.14 -1.42 -1.72
C LEU A 146 -15.07 -0.11 -2.53
N LEU A 147 -16.22 0.43 -2.95
CA LEU A 147 -16.32 1.61 -3.80
C LEU A 147 -16.60 2.91 -3.03
N VAL A 148 -16.82 2.82 -1.72
CA VAL A 148 -16.96 3.97 -0.82
C VAL A 148 -15.65 4.76 -0.78
N GLU A 149 -15.77 6.06 -1.05
CA GLU A 149 -14.65 7.00 -1.02
C GLU A 149 -14.16 7.19 0.41
N GLY A 150 -12.83 7.20 0.60
CA GLY A 150 -12.20 7.39 1.90
C GLY A 150 -11.83 6.10 2.65
N ASN A 151 -12.20 4.91 2.17
CA ASN A 151 -11.84 3.65 2.83
C ASN A 151 -10.34 3.32 2.79
N PHE A 152 -9.61 3.86 1.82
CA PHE A 152 -8.17 3.61 1.69
C PHE A 152 -7.36 4.76 2.26
N LEU A 153 -7.55 5.96 1.71
CA LEU A 153 -6.94 7.23 2.11
C LEU A 153 -7.80 8.38 1.58
N PRO A 154 -7.63 9.62 2.06
CA PRO A 154 -8.22 10.80 1.44
C PRO A 154 -7.95 10.85 -0.07
N ALA A 155 -8.99 11.05 -0.87
CA ALA A 155 -8.94 10.92 -2.34
C ALA A 155 -7.96 11.91 -3.02
N ASN A 156 -7.63 13.01 -2.35
CA ASN A 156 -6.67 13.99 -2.85
C ASN A 156 -5.21 13.50 -2.83
N LYS A 157 -4.88 12.52 -1.96
CA LYS A 157 -3.51 12.00 -1.81
C LYS A 157 -3.33 10.62 -2.45
N PHE A 158 -4.42 9.90 -2.73
CA PHE A 158 -4.37 8.55 -3.30
C PHE A 158 -5.66 8.18 -4.04
N SER A 159 -5.53 7.62 -5.24
CA SER A 159 -6.65 7.13 -6.05
C SER A 159 -6.39 5.68 -6.50
N PRO A 160 -6.89 4.66 -5.78
CA PRO A 160 -6.63 3.25 -6.13
C PRO A 160 -7.31 2.85 -7.44
N GLN A 161 -6.64 1.99 -8.20
CA GLN A 161 -7.23 1.29 -9.34
C GLN A 161 -7.76 -0.06 -8.87
N LEU A 162 -9.07 -0.24 -8.91
CA LEU A 162 -9.72 -1.50 -8.54
C LEU A 162 -9.99 -2.33 -9.80
N PHE A 163 -9.54 -3.58 -9.80
CA PHE A 163 -9.85 -4.56 -10.81
C PHE A 163 -10.70 -5.65 -10.16
N ILE A 164 -11.95 -5.76 -10.59
CA ILE A 164 -12.91 -6.68 -10.00
C ILE A 164 -13.29 -7.72 -11.06
N THR A 165 -13.05 -8.99 -10.75
CA THR A 165 -13.48 -10.13 -11.56
C THR A 165 -14.54 -10.89 -10.79
N ILE A 166 -15.68 -11.18 -11.41
CA ILE A 166 -16.75 -11.96 -10.80
C ILE A 166 -17.02 -13.17 -11.67
N CYS A 167 -16.77 -14.35 -11.10
CA CYS A 167 -16.92 -15.64 -11.73
C CYS A 167 -18.14 -16.33 -11.13
N PHE A 168 -19.05 -16.80 -11.98
CA PHE A 168 -20.21 -17.58 -11.55
C PHE A 168 -20.06 -19.02 -12.01
N TYR A 169 -20.23 -19.96 -11.09
CA TYR A 169 -20.50 -21.34 -11.45
C TYR A 169 -22.02 -21.54 -11.52
N SER A 170 -22.56 -21.89 -12.67
CA SER A 170 -23.96 -22.28 -12.78
C SER A 170 -24.13 -23.41 -13.79
N PRO A 171 -24.69 -24.57 -13.38
CA PRO A 171 -24.91 -25.67 -14.31
C PRO A 171 -26.06 -25.41 -15.29
N PHE A 172 -26.82 -24.32 -15.11
CA PHE A 172 -27.87 -23.90 -16.04
C PHE A 172 -27.36 -22.98 -17.17
N ILE A 173 -26.14 -22.45 -17.07
CA ILE A 173 -25.49 -21.65 -18.12
C ILE A 173 -24.73 -22.56 -19.11
N ALA A 174 -24.99 -23.87 -19.09
CA ALA A 174 -24.58 -24.77 -20.14
C ALA A 174 -25.42 -24.47 -21.40
N PHE A 175 -24.87 -23.65 -22.31
CA PHE A 175 -25.37 -23.55 -23.67
C PHE A 175 -25.23 -24.93 -24.33
N ASP A 176 -26.22 -25.33 -25.14
CA ASP A 176 -26.37 -26.68 -25.68
C ASP A 176 -25.16 -27.19 -26.50
N GLU A 177 -24.23 -26.32 -26.88
CA GLU A 177 -23.09 -26.66 -27.75
C GLU A 177 -21.75 -26.92 -27.03
N ASP A 178 -21.56 -26.52 -25.77
CA ASP A 178 -20.25 -26.61 -25.11
C ASP A 178 -20.28 -27.59 -23.93
N ARG A 179 -20.34 -28.90 -24.19
CA ARG A 179 -20.28 -29.93 -23.13
C ARG A 179 -18.85 -30.26 -22.65
N VAL A 180 -17.85 -29.48 -23.04
CA VAL A 180 -16.44 -29.71 -22.66
C VAL A 180 -15.81 -28.38 -22.25
N ASN A 181 -15.68 -28.16 -20.94
CA ASN A 181 -14.98 -27.06 -20.26
C ASN A 181 -15.74 -25.72 -20.08
N ASN A 182 -16.78 -25.71 -19.24
CA ASN A 182 -17.54 -24.49 -18.92
C ASN A 182 -17.04 -23.76 -17.67
N TRP A 183 -15.93 -23.02 -17.80
CA TRP A 183 -15.64 -21.86 -16.97
C TRP A 183 -15.70 -20.61 -17.85
N LYS A 184 -16.82 -19.89 -17.88
CA LYS A 184 -16.91 -18.59 -18.56
C LYS A 184 -16.68 -17.48 -17.52
N LEU A 185 -15.55 -16.78 -17.65
CA LEU A 185 -15.17 -15.60 -16.88
C LEU A 185 -15.92 -14.38 -17.44
N LEU A 186 -16.75 -13.72 -16.64
CA LEU A 186 -17.33 -12.44 -17.00
C LEU A 186 -16.40 -11.33 -16.49
N PHE A 187 -15.70 -10.65 -17.40
CA PHE A 187 -14.83 -9.54 -17.06
C PHE A 187 -15.61 -8.23 -17.10
N SER A 188 -15.88 -7.63 -15.95
CA SER A 188 -16.31 -6.23 -15.87
C SER A 188 -15.16 -5.36 -15.37
N LYS A 189 -14.49 -4.63 -16.27
CA LYS A 189 -13.47 -3.66 -15.87
C LYS A 189 -14.15 -2.37 -15.40
N LEU A 190 -14.41 -2.26 -14.10
CA LEU A 190 -14.89 -1.03 -13.48
C LEU A 190 -13.70 -0.09 -13.25
N LYS A 191 -13.51 0.88 -14.16
CA LYS A 191 -12.56 1.98 -13.96
C LYS A 191 -13.35 3.19 -13.45
N LYS A 192 -13.31 3.47 -12.15
CA LYS A 192 -13.72 4.79 -11.64
C LYS A 192 -12.68 5.80 -12.14
N LYS A 193 -13.15 6.84 -12.84
CA LYS A 193 -12.33 7.99 -13.26
C LYS A 193 -12.28 9.01 -12.13
#